data_AF-Q0IN50-F1
#
_entry.id   AF-Q0IN50-F1
#
_cell.length_a   1.000
_cell.length_b   1.000
_cell.length_c   1.000
_cell.angle_alpha   90.00
_cell.angle_beta   90.00
_cell.angle_gamma   90.00
#
_symmetry.space_group_name_H-M   'P 1'
#
loop_
_entity.id
_entity.type
_entity.pdbx_description
1 polymer ?
#
loop_
_entity_poly.entity_id
_entity_poly.type
_entity_poly.pdbx_seq_one_letter_code
_entity_poly.pdbx_strand_id
1 'polypeptide(L)' 'MDHKYKIQVAFVVGTQDPNNKKIIVCDEKLKKIFGGRDRVGFLEISGLLNPHFQK' A
#
# COMPACT_ATOMS: atom_id res chain seq x y z
N MET A 1 -1.33 17.40 2.86
CA MET A 1 -1.21 15.93 2.93
C MET A 1 -2.46 15.41 3.61
N ASP A 2 -3.42 14.89 2.83
CA ASP A 2 -4.73 14.44 3.30
C ASP A 2 -4.66 13.41 4.43
N HIS A 3 -5.60 13.49 5.37
CA HIS A 3 -5.77 12.51 6.45
C HIS A 3 -5.92 11.08 5.89
N LYS A 4 -6.53 10.95 4.69
CA LYS A 4 -6.61 9.70 3.91
C LYS A 4 -5.24 9.09 3.63
N TYR A 5 -4.26 9.90 3.21
CA TYR A 5 -2.90 9.44 2.95
C TYR A 5 -2.20 8.98 4.23
N LYS A 6 -2.51 9.59 5.37
CA LYS A 6 -1.95 9.22 6.68
C LYS A 6 -2.44 7.84 7.15
N ILE A 7 -3.73 7.54 6.95
CA ILE A 7 -4.32 6.22 7.23
C ILE A 7 -3.77 5.15 6.26
N GLN A 8 -3.68 5.51 4.97
CA GLN A 8 -3.19 4.62 3.91
C GLN A 8 -1.72 4.21 4.12
N VAL A 9 -0.88 5.15 4.55
CA VAL A 9 0.53 4.89 4.89
C VAL A 9 0.66 4.12 6.21
N ALA A 10 -0.23 4.35 7.18
CA ALA A 10 -0.23 3.62 8.45
C ALA A 10 -0.59 2.13 8.29
N PHE A 11 -1.54 1.77 7.41
CA PHE A 11 -1.85 0.37 7.12
C PHE A 11 -0.66 -0.38 6.50
N VAL A 12 0.10 0.33 5.67
CA VAL A 12 1.29 -0.19 4.97
C VAL A 12 2.54 -0.22 5.84
N VAL A 13 2.58 0.55 6.93
CA VAL A 13 3.75 0.71 7.81
C VAL A 13 4.19 -0.61 8.47
N GLY A 14 3.28 -1.57 8.63
CA GLY A 14 3.60 -2.91 9.15
C GLY A 14 4.35 -3.81 8.16
N THR A 15 4.34 -3.50 6.85
CA THR A 15 4.87 -4.36 5.78
C THR A 15 5.88 -3.61 4.90
N GLN A 16 6.72 -2.76 5.48
CA GLN A 16 7.80 -2.08 4.77
C GLN A 16 9.09 -2.88 4.85
N ASP A 17 9.79 -2.99 3.71
CA ASP A 17 11.07 -3.68 3.64
C ASP A 17 12.13 -2.93 4.48
N PRO A 18 12.82 -3.58 5.44
CA PRO A 18 13.76 -2.92 6.33
C PRO A 18 14.97 -2.33 5.57
N ASN A 19 15.30 -2.89 4.41
CA ASN A 19 16.36 -2.38 3.55
C ASN A 19 15.87 -1.32 2.56
N ASN A 20 14.57 -1.25 2.28
CA ASN A 20 14.04 -0.39 1.23
C ASN A 20 12.61 0.10 1.51
N LYS A 21 12.48 1.18 2.29
CA LYS A 21 11.21 1.81 2.70
C LYS A 21 10.31 2.34 1.57
N LYS A 22 10.76 2.21 0.32
CA LYS A 22 10.02 2.62 -0.90
C LYS A 22 9.25 1.48 -1.54
N ILE A 23 9.53 0.23 -1.14
CA ILE A 23 8.89 -0.98 -1.66
C ILE A 23 8.06 -1.59 -0.54
N ILE A 24 6.84 -1.98 -0.90
CA ILE A 24 5.93 -2.68 -0.02
C ILE A 24 5.77 -4.09 -0.54
N VAL A 25 6.00 -5.04 0.37
CA VAL A 25 5.82 -6.45 0.11
C VAL A 25 4.36 -6.77 0.36
N CYS A 26 3.71 -7.35 -0.65
CA CYS A 26 2.30 -7.67 -0.60
C CYS A 26 2.09 -9.11 -0.12
N ASP A 27 1.55 -9.25 1.08
CA ASP A 27 0.96 -10.50 1.54
C ASP A 27 -0.26 -10.91 0.71
N GLU A 28 -0.72 -12.15 0.85
CA GLU A 28 -1.85 -12.70 0.08
C GLU A 28 -3.10 -11.81 0.08
N LYS A 29 -3.38 -11.12 1.19
CA LYS A 29 -4.47 -10.15 1.31
C LYS A 29 -4.22 -8.90 0.46
N LEU A 30 -2.99 -8.37 0.49
CA LEU A 30 -2.58 -7.22 -0.30
C LEU A 30 -2.51 -7.56 -1.78
N LYS A 31 -2.07 -8.78 -2.15
CA LYS A 31 -2.11 -9.25 -3.54
C LYS A 31 -3.52 -9.18 -4.10
N LYS A 32 -4.55 -9.57 -3.35
CA LYS A 32 -5.95 -9.45 -3.80
C LYS A 32 -6.39 -8.00 -4.05
N ILE A 33 -5.86 -7.05 -3.28
CA ILE A 33 -6.15 -5.60 -3.41
C ILE A 33 -5.35 -4.99 -4.57
N PHE A 34 -4.08 -5.38 -4.72
CA PHE A 34 -3.14 -4.83 -5.70
C PHE A 34 -3.12 -5.59 -7.03
N GLY A 35 -4.13 -6.41 -7.32
CA GLY A 35 -4.25 -7.11 -8.60
C GLY A 35 -3.20 -8.21 -8.82
N GLY A 36 -2.81 -8.91 -7.76
CA GLY A 36 -1.89 -10.04 -7.78
C GLY A 36 -0.41 -9.67 -7.69
N ARG A 37 -0.07 -8.40 -7.44
CA ARG A 37 1.32 -7.94 -7.36
C ARG A 37 1.98 -8.37 -6.06
N ASP A 38 3.17 -8.97 -6.15
CA ASP A 38 4.00 -9.34 -4.99
C ASP A 38 4.70 -8.15 -4.34
N ARG A 39 5.01 -7.12 -5.14
CA ARG A 39 5.70 -5.92 -4.69
C ARG A 39 5.10 -4.71 -5.39
N VAL A 40 4.87 -3.66 -4.63
CA VAL A 40 4.35 -2.38 -5.12
C VAL A 40 5.19 -1.24 -4.57
N GLY A 41 5.39 -0.22 -5.41
CA GLY A 41 6.07 1.01 -4.99
C GLY A 41 5.14 1.87 -4.14
N PHE A 42 5.72 2.57 -3.16
CA PHE A 42 4.96 3.47 -2.28
C PHE A 42 4.09 4.50 -3.03
N LEU A 43 4.58 5.00 -4.17
CA LEU A 43 3.85 5.96 -5.00
C LEU A 43 2.67 5.33 -5.77
N GLU A 44 2.76 4.04 -6.09
CA GLU A 44 1.75 3.35 -6.91
C GLU A 44 0.55 2.88 -6.06
N ILE A 45 0.81 2.60 -4.78
CA ILE A 45 -0.18 2.16 -3.79
C ILE A 45 -1.33 3.14 -3.63
N SER A 46 -1.09 4.43 -3.79
CA SER A 46 -2.15 5.43 -3.68
C SER A 46 -3.19 5.33 -4.78
N GLY A 47 -2.78 5.04 -6.00
CA GLY A 47 -3.70 4.75 -7.10
C GLY A 47 -4.47 3.46 -6.87
N LEU A 48 -3.79 2.44 -6.32
CA LEU A 48 -4.38 1.12 -6.10
C LEU A 48 -5.34 1.07 -4.90
N LEU A 49 -5.12 1.83 -3.82
CA LEU A 49 -6.05 1.90 -2.68
C LEU A 49 -7.20 2.87 -2.88
N ASN A 50 -7.08 3.83 -3.80
CA ASN A 50 -8.12 4.82 -4.08
C ASN A 50 -9.53 4.21 -4.30
N PRO A 51 -9.71 3.14 -5.10
CA PRO A 51 -11.02 2.50 -5.27
C PRO A 51 -11.53 1.73 -4.04
N HIS A 52 -10.65 1.34 -3.11
CA HIS A 52 -11.02 0.59 -1.90
C HIS A 52 -11.39 1.49 -0.72
N PHE A 53 -10.99 2.77 -0.75
CA PHE A 53 -11.41 3.74 0.25
C PHE A 53 -12.75 4.38 -0.16
N GLN A 54 -13.84 3.68 0.16
CA GLN A 54 -15.18 4.27 0.16
C GLN A 54 -15.16 5.56 1.00
N LYS A 55 -15.86 6.58 0.51
CA LYS A 55 -15.85 7.95 1.04
C LYS A 55 -16.57 8.05 2.38
#